data_AF-A0A1G6Q537-F1
#
_entry.id   AF-A0A1G6Q537-F1
#
_cell.length_a   1.000
_cell.length_b   1.000
_cell.length_c   1.000
_cell.angle_alpha   90.00
_cell.angle_beta   90.00
_cell.angle_gamma   90.00
#
_symmetry.space_group_name_H-M   'P 1'
#
loop_
_entity.id
_entity.type
_entity.pdbx_description
1 polymer ?
#
loop_
_entity_poly.entity_id
_entity_poly.type
_entity_poly.pdbx_seq_one_letter_code
_entity_poly.pdbx_strand_id
1 'polypeptide(L)'
;MGIFIDLKDIKYFVPMVSPKEKHKKMKNNIDFHKIDGGKYGALNFNAMIPVGNNDYNLMDFSSLAAHRVNQMNDQLKWFQLNKDKIIKKANNIRNRFLNNSLPKTIKERCLNFIILEDKLKEWINLPRNNY
;
A
#
# COMPACT_ATOMS: atom_id res chain seq x y z
N MET A 1 8.76 1.61 4.22
CA MET A 1 8.77 0.69 3.05
C MET A 1 7.34 0.25 2.76
N GLY A 2 7.04 -0.04 1.51
CA GLY A 2 5.71 -0.42 1.06
C GLY A 2 5.77 -0.90 -0.38
N ILE A 3 4.61 -1.15 -0.97
CA ILE A 3 4.51 -1.60 -2.35
C ILE A 3 3.80 -0.55 -3.21
N PHE A 4 4.26 -0.42 -4.44
CA PHE A 4 3.55 0.34 -5.46
C PHE A 4 2.54 -0.56 -6.17
N ILE A 5 1.33 -0.04 -6.32
CA ILE A 5 0.24 -0.70 -7.02
C ILE A 5 -0.30 0.27 -8.07
N ASP A 6 -0.32 -0.18 -9.31
CA ASP A 6 -0.96 0.53 -10.41
C ASP A 6 -2.42 0.09 -10.54
N LEU A 7 -3.34 1.04 -10.35
CA LEU A 7 -4.79 0.82 -10.47
C LEU A 7 -5.36 1.38 -11.78
N LYS A 8 -4.65 1.30 -12.92
CA LYS A 8 -5.05 1.81 -14.25
C LYS A 8 -5.16 3.34 -14.35
N ASP A 9 -5.92 3.99 -13.47
CA ASP A 9 -6.14 5.45 -13.46
C ASP A 9 -5.22 6.17 -12.46
N ILE A 10 -4.75 5.47 -11.44
CA ILE A 10 -3.95 6.07 -10.37
C ILE A 10 -3.01 5.05 -9.74
N LYS A 11 -1.84 5.51 -9.34
CA LYS A 11 -0.86 4.69 -8.61
C LYS A 11 -1.00 4.91 -7.12
N TYR A 12 -0.94 3.83 -6.36
CA TYR A 12 -0.98 3.86 -4.90
C TYR A 12 0.29 3.27 -4.31
N PHE A 13 0.77 3.91 -3.24
CA PHE A 13 1.69 3.31 -2.31
C PHE A 13 0.90 2.69 -1.15
N VAL A 14 1.08 1.39 -0.93
CA VAL A 14 0.49 0.68 0.22
C VAL A 14 1.57 0.47 1.29
N PRO A 15 1.42 1.07 2.48
CA PRO A 15 2.41 0.93 3.54
C PRO A 15 2.47 -0.50 4.06
N MET A 16 3.71 -0.98 4.23
CA MET A 16 4.00 -2.21 4.95
C MET A 16 4.25 -1.91 6.42
N VAL A 17 3.71 -2.76 7.29
CA VAL A 17 4.00 -2.73 8.73
C VAL A 17 4.82 -3.95 9.12
N SER A 18 5.86 -3.73 9.91
CA SER A 18 6.75 -4.79 10.39
C SER A 18 5.98 -5.89 11.15
N PRO A 19 6.51 -7.13 11.19
CA PRO A 19 5.95 -8.20 11.99
C PRO A 19 5.74 -7.77 13.45
N LYS A 20 4.58 -8.09 14.00
CA LYS A 20 4.23 -7.90 15.43
C LYS A 20 3.43 -9.12 15.86
N GLU A 21 3.51 -9.51 17.13
CA GLU A 21 2.78 -10.69 17.64
C GLU A 21 1.27 -10.61 17.37
N LYS A 22 0.69 -9.41 17.46
CA LYS A 22 -0.72 -9.19 17.11
C LYS A 22 -1.04 -9.57 15.66
N HIS A 23 -0.12 -9.41 14.70
CA HIS A 23 -0.37 -9.73 13.30
C HIS A 23 -0.58 -11.23 13.11
N LYS A 24 0.07 -12.10 13.88
CA LYS A 24 -0.17 -13.56 13.80
C LYS A 24 -1.65 -13.89 14.11
N LYS A 25 -2.23 -13.20 15.09
CA LYS A 25 -3.61 -13.39 15.57
C LYS A 25 -4.67 -12.64 14.76
N MET A 26 -4.32 -11.47 14.20
CA MET A 26 -5.26 -10.65 13.42
C MET A 26 -5.78 -11.41 12.19
N LYS A 27 -7.06 -11.21 11.87
CA LYS A 27 -7.67 -11.73 10.64
C LYS A 27 -7.41 -10.78 9.48
N ASN A 28 -7.30 -11.32 8.28
CA ASN A 28 -7.34 -10.51 7.06
C ASN A 28 -8.74 -9.88 6.93
N ASN A 29 -8.80 -8.60 6.59
CA ASN A 29 -10.04 -7.86 6.32
C ASN A 29 -9.83 -6.95 5.09
N ILE A 30 -10.85 -6.32 4.53
CA ILE A 30 -10.73 -5.52 3.30
C ILE A 30 -9.63 -4.44 3.37
N ASP A 31 -9.38 -3.89 4.55
CA ASP A 31 -8.40 -2.85 4.86
C ASP A 31 -7.01 -3.36 5.30
N PHE A 32 -6.86 -4.66 5.58
CA PHE A 32 -5.65 -5.22 6.18
C PHE A 32 -5.29 -6.61 5.62
N HIS A 33 -4.04 -6.84 5.22
CA HIS A 33 -3.59 -8.14 4.74
C HIS A 33 -2.24 -8.57 5.33
N LYS A 34 -2.20 -9.74 5.95
CA LYS A 34 -0.97 -10.35 6.49
C LYS A 34 -0.09 -10.90 5.38
N ILE A 35 1.20 -10.64 5.46
CA ILE A 35 2.21 -11.21 4.57
C ILE A 35 2.69 -12.51 5.22
N ASP A 36 2.52 -13.62 4.50
CA ASP A 36 2.86 -14.97 4.97
C ASP A 36 2.37 -15.27 6.40
N GLY A 37 1.05 -15.17 6.60
CA GLY A 37 0.43 -15.40 7.92
C GLY A 37 0.77 -14.36 9.00
N GLY A 38 1.56 -13.34 8.67
CA GLY A 38 2.06 -12.31 9.59
C GLY A 38 3.56 -12.44 9.87
N LYS A 39 4.22 -13.48 9.34
CA LYS A 39 5.65 -13.74 9.49
C LYS A 39 6.48 -12.57 8.96
N TYR A 40 6.09 -12.00 7.83
CA TYR A 40 6.80 -10.90 7.18
C TYR A 40 6.05 -9.56 7.30
N GLY A 41 5.13 -9.45 8.27
CA GLY A 41 4.39 -8.23 8.53
C GLY A 41 3.02 -8.21 7.86
N ALA A 42 2.55 -7.03 7.49
CA ALA A 42 1.26 -6.85 6.87
C ALA A 42 1.21 -5.59 5.98
N LEU A 43 0.17 -5.51 5.15
CA LEU A 43 -0.21 -4.36 4.33
C LEU A 43 -1.43 -3.66 4.95
N ASN A 44 -1.34 -2.35 5.09
CA ASN A 44 -2.44 -1.50 5.55
C ASN A 44 -3.05 -0.75 4.37
N PHE A 45 -4.12 -1.28 3.80
CA PHE A 45 -4.80 -0.69 2.65
C PHE A 45 -5.66 0.52 3.03
N ASN A 46 -6.10 0.62 4.29
CA ASN A 46 -6.76 1.83 4.78
C ASN A 46 -5.84 3.06 4.77
N ALA A 47 -4.53 2.86 4.83
CA ALA A 47 -3.52 3.92 4.88
C ALA A 47 -2.76 4.06 3.55
N MET A 48 -3.27 3.49 2.45
CA MET A 48 -2.64 3.68 1.15
C MET A 48 -2.82 5.13 0.68
N ILE A 49 -1.80 5.65 0.00
CA ILE A 49 -1.78 7.02 -0.53
C ILE A 49 -1.57 6.99 -2.04
N PRO A 50 -2.26 7.84 -2.80
CA PRO A 50 -1.99 7.98 -4.22
C PRO A 50 -0.65 8.69 -4.41
N VAL A 51 0.09 8.33 -5.45
CA VAL A 51 1.43 8.84 -5.73
C VAL A 51 1.59 9.26 -7.18
N GLY A 52 2.32 10.34 -7.43
CA GLY A 52 2.73 10.75 -8.76
C GLY A 52 3.88 9.89 -9.28
N ASN A 53 4.12 9.95 -10.58
CA ASN A 53 5.14 9.10 -11.24
C ASN A 53 6.57 9.33 -10.74
N ASN A 54 6.85 10.49 -10.15
CA ASN A 54 8.21 10.90 -9.76
C ASN A 54 8.33 11.20 -8.25
N ASP A 55 7.31 10.91 -7.45
CA ASP A 55 7.27 11.25 -6.02
C ASP A 55 7.73 10.09 -5.12
N TYR A 56 8.57 9.21 -5.66
CA TYR A 56 9.07 8.05 -4.94
C TYR A 56 10.47 7.64 -5.38
N ASN A 57 11.20 7.04 -4.43
CA ASN A 57 12.47 6.39 -4.69
C ASN A 57 12.28 4.88 -4.59
N LEU A 58 12.75 4.15 -5.61
CA LEU A 58 12.87 2.71 -5.51
C LEU A 58 13.95 2.37 -4.48
N MET A 59 13.69 1.37 -3.67
CA MET A 59 14.64 0.96 -2.66
C MET A 59 15.68 0.05 -3.27
N ASP A 60 16.95 0.46 -3.17
CA ASP A 60 18.07 -0.44 -3.42
C ASP A 60 18.33 -1.31 -2.17
N PHE A 61 18.37 -2.63 -2.37
CA PHE A 61 18.65 -3.58 -1.30
C PHE A 61 20.15 -3.79 -1.07
N SER A 62 21.01 -3.39 -2.03
CA SER A 62 22.45 -3.67 -2.01
C SER A 62 23.16 -3.09 -0.78
N SER A 63 22.67 -1.97 -0.26
CA SER A 63 23.25 -1.26 0.88
C SER A 63 22.74 -1.75 2.25
N LEU A 64 21.87 -2.77 2.30
CA LEU A 64 21.29 -3.27 3.53
C LEU A 64 22.13 -4.41 4.13
N ALA A 65 22.05 -4.58 5.46
CA ALA A 65 22.60 -5.76 6.11
C ALA A 65 21.97 -7.06 5.56
N ALA A 66 22.75 -8.14 5.44
CA ALA A 66 22.33 -9.39 4.79
C ALA A 66 20.99 -9.95 5.30
N HIS A 67 20.74 -9.90 6.61
CA HIS A 67 19.46 -10.35 7.19
C HIS A 67 18.25 -9.56 6.67
N ARG A 68 18.42 -8.25 6.41
CA ARG A 68 17.37 -7.40 5.85
C ARG A 68 17.16 -7.69 4.37
N VAL A 69 18.23 -7.93 3.63
CA VAL A 69 18.15 -8.35 2.21
C VAL A 69 17.34 -9.63 2.07
N ASN A 70 17.62 -10.64 2.90
CA ASN A 70 16.87 -11.90 2.90
C ASN A 70 15.38 -11.69 3.20
N GLN A 71 15.07 -10.87 4.21
CA GLN A 71 13.69 -10.53 4.55
C GLN A 71 12.96 -9.81 3.40
N MET A 72 13.63 -8.87 2.72
CA MET A 72 13.05 -8.17 1.57
C MET A 72 12.82 -9.11 0.38
N ASN A 73 13.74 -10.04 0.12
CA ASN A 73 13.59 -11.05 -0.92
C ASN A 73 12.42 -12.00 -0.65
N ASP A 74 12.25 -12.44 0.60
CA ASP A 74 11.10 -13.26 0.99
C ASP A 74 9.77 -12.51 0.82
N GLN A 75 9.73 -11.23 1.20
CA GLN A 75 8.57 -10.36 0.99
C GLN A 75 8.28 -10.18 -0.50
N LEU A 76 9.30 -9.91 -1.32
CA LEU A 76 9.17 -9.74 -2.76
C LEU A 76 8.61 -11.00 -3.43
N LYS A 77 9.15 -12.16 -3.09
CA LYS A 77 8.65 -13.46 -3.56
C LYS A 77 7.19 -13.67 -3.19
N TRP A 78 6.82 -13.36 -1.95
CA TRP A 78 5.43 -13.45 -1.50
C TRP A 78 4.52 -12.50 -2.29
N PHE A 79 4.95 -11.26 -2.53
CA PHE A 79 4.20 -10.29 -3.32
C PHE A 79 4.01 -10.71 -4.77
N GLN A 80 5.04 -11.25 -5.41
CA GLN A 80 4.94 -11.77 -6.79
C GLN A 80 3.89 -12.89 -6.88
N LEU A 81 3.89 -13.82 -5.93
CA LEU A 81 2.91 -14.92 -5.87
C LEU A 81 1.49 -14.47 -5.52
N ASN A 82 1.32 -13.32 -4.87
CA ASN A 82 0.02 -12.82 -4.40
C ASN A 82 -0.41 -11.52 -5.11
N LYS A 83 0.24 -11.16 -6.22
CA LYS A 83 0.09 -9.87 -6.90
C LYS A 83 -1.37 -9.55 -7.21
N ASP A 84 -2.06 -10.46 -7.88
CA ASP A 84 -3.45 -10.23 -8.31
C ASP A 84 -4.41 -10.05 -7.13
N LYS A 85 -4.19 -10.82 -6.07
CA LYS A 85 -4.97 -10.73 -4.83
C LYS A 85 -4.81 -9.37 -4.16
N ILE A 86 -3.60 -8.83 -4.16
CA ILE A 86 -3.27 -7.54 -3.55
C ILE A 86 -3.82 -6.39 -4.38
N ILE A 87 -3.64 -6.43 -5.71
CA ILE A 87 -4.21 -5.46 -6.65
C ILE A 87 -5.74 -5.44 -6.52
N LYS A 88 -6.38 -6.62 -6.55
CA LYS A 88 -7.84 -6.73 -6.39
C LYS A 88 -8.32 -6.15 -5.06
N LYS A 89 -7.54 -6.32 -4.00
CA LYS A 89 -7.87 -5.80 -2.68
C LYS A 89 -7.75 -4.27 -2.60
N ALA A 90 -6.68 -3.70 -3.14
CA ALA A 90 -6.50 -2.25 -3.25
C ALA A 90 -7.62 -1.60 -4.08
N ASN A 91 -7.92 -2.17 -5.24
CA ASN A 91 -9.05 -1.74 -6.07
C ASN A 91 -10.38 -1.80 -5.32
N ASN A 92 -10.65 -2.91 -4.62
CA ASN A 92 -11.93 -3.10 -3.92
C ASN A 92 -12.13 -2.07 -2.79
N ILE A 93 -11.13 -1.84 -1.94
CA ILE A 93 -11.27 -0.85 -0.87
C ILE A 93 -11.42 0.57 -1.40
N ARG A 94 -10.64 0.94 -2.43
CA ARG A 94 -10.74 2.26 -3.08
C ARG A 94 -12.15 2.47 -3.63
N ASN A 95 -12.61 1.57 -4.50
CA ASN A 95 -13.91 1.71 -5.16
C ASN A 95 -15.06 1.75 -4.16
N ARG A 96 -15.00 0.93 -3.11
CA ARG A 96 -16.01 0.96 -2.05
C ARG A 96 -15.96 2.23 -1.21
N PHE A 97 -14.78 2.81 -0.99
CA PHE A 97 -14.66 4.11 -0.31
C PHE A 97 -15.28 5.22 -1.16
N LEU A 98 -14.92 5.30 -2.45
CA LEU A 98 -15.40 6.31 -3.40
C LEU A 98 -16.93 6.22 -3.59
N ASN A 99 -17.46 5.00 -3.69
CA ASN A 99 -18.89 4.75 -3.85
C ASN A 99 -19.66 4.76 -2.51
N ASN A 100 -19.02 5.15 -1.41
CA ASN A 100 -19.61 5.19 -0.07
C ASN A 100 -20.28 3.87 0.38
N SER A 101 -19.73 2.72 -0.04
CA SER A 101 -20.26 1.37 0.24
C SER A 101 -19.40 0.55 1.21
N LEU A 102 -18.41 1.19 1.85
CA LEU A 102 -17.67 0.60 2.96
C LEU A 102 -18.51 0.61 4.25
N PRO A 103 -18.39 -0.41 5.10
CA PRO A 103 -18.90 -0.34 6.46
C PRO A 103 -18.32 0.87 7.19
N LYS A 104 -19.14 1.57 7.98
CA LYS A 104 -18.75 2.80 8.71
C LYS A 104 -17.43 2.64 9.47
N THR A 105 -17.29 1.55 10.22
CA THR A 105 -16.09 1.24 11.02
C THR A 105 -14.82 1.04 10.18
N ILE A 106 -14.94 0.58 8.93
CA ILE A 106 -13.80 0.48 8.00
C ILE A 106 -13.50 1.86 7.43
N LYS A 107 -14.53 2.59 6.99
CA LYS A 107 -14.41 3.90 6.37
C LYS A 107 -13.72 4.90 7.30
N GLU A 108 -14.09 4.92 8.58
CA GLU A 108 -13.50 5.81 9.61
C GLU A 108 -12.00 5.55 9.86
N ARG A 109 -11.50 4.36 9.52
CA ARG A 109 -10.09 4.01 9.66
C ARG A 109 -9.29 4.28 8.39
N CYS A 110 -9.96 4.60 7.28
CA CYS A 110 -9.30 4.90 6.01
C CYS A 110 -8.88 6.36 5.95
N LEU A 111 -7.73 6.61 5.32
CA LEU A 111 -7.44 7.93 4.81
C LEU A 111 -8.52 8.33 3.80
N ASN A 112 -8.78 9.62 3.69
CA ASN A 112 -9.80 10.11 2.76
C ASN A 112 -9.26 10.06 1.33
N PHE A 113 -9.54 8.95 0.63
CA PHE A 113 -9.06 8.75 -0.74
C PHE A 113 -9.57 9.83 -1.69
N ILE A 114 -10.80 10.35 -1.51
CA ILE A 114 -11.34 11.42 -2.36
C ILE A 114 -10.44 12.65 -2.29
N ILE A 115 -10.11 13.10 -1.07
CA ILE A 115 -9.25 14.28 -0.86
C ILE A 115 -7.83 14.00 -1.36
N LEU A 116 -7.27 12.82 -1.08
CA LEU A 116 -5.90 12.51 -1.48
C LEU A 116 -5.72 12.44 -3.00
N GLU A 117 -6.69 11.87 -3.72
CA GLU A 117 -6.66 11.82 -5.18
C GLU A 117 -6.79 13.21 -5.80
N ASP A 118 -7.65 14.05 -5.24
CA ASP A 118 -7.81 15.45 -5.66
C ASP A 118 -6.52 16.25 -5.44
N LYS A 119 -5.91 16.13 -4.25
CA LYS A 119 -4.62 16.77 -3.95
C LYS A 119 -3.47 16.25 -4.80
N LEU A 120 -3.48 14.98 -5.19
CA LEU A 120 -2.49 14.48 -6.15
C LEU A 120 -2.67 15.14 -7.53
N LYS A 121 -3.91 15.32 -8.00
CA LYS A 121 -4.17 16.02 -9.27
C LYS A 121 -3.68 17.45 -9.23
N GLU A 122 -3.94 18.17 -8.14
CA GLU A 122 -3.39 19.51 -7.91
C GLU A 122 -1.86 19.49 -7.97
N TRP A 123 -1.22 18.58 -7.22
CA TRP A 123 0.25 18.43 -7.15
C TRP A 123 0.88 18.18 -8.52
N ILE A 124 0.30 17.29 -9.32
CA ILE A 124 0.82 16.95 -10.66
C ILE A 124 0.73 18.16 -11.61
N ASN A 125 -0.28 19.01 -11.45
CA ASN A 125 -0.49 20.19 -12.28
C ASN A 125 0.30 21.43 -11.83
N LEU A 126 1.01 21.36 -10.70
CA LEU A 126 1.86 22.47 -10.26
C LEU A 126 3.05 22.64 -11.21
N PRO A 127 3.43 23.88 -11.56
CA PRO A 127 4.64 24.13 -12.33
C PRO A 127 5.86 23.67 -11.50
N ARG A 128 6.63 22.74 -12.06
CA ARG A 128 7.89 22.32 -11.44
C ARG A 128 8.96 23.34 -11.80
N ASN A 129 9.31 24.19 -10.83
CA ASN A 129 10.54 24.96 -10.94
C ASN A 129 11.70 23.98 -10.87
N ASN A 130 12.47 23.86 -11.95
CA ASN A 130 13.70 23.08 -11.98
C ASN A 130 14.69 23.73 -11.00
N TYR A 131 14.90 23.10 -9.85
CA TYR A 131 16.03 23.38 -8.95
C TYR A 131 17.09 22.30 -9.15
#